data_AF-A0A178B9J7-F1
#
_entry.id   AF-A0A178B9J7-F1
#
_cell.length_a   1.000
_cell.length_b   1.000
_cell.length_c   1.000
_cell.angle_alpha   90.00
_cell.angle_beta   90.00
_cell.angle_gamma   90.00
#
_symmetry.space_group_name_H-M   'P 1'
#
loop_
_entity.id
_entity.type
_entity.pdbx_description
1 polymer ?
#
loop_
_entity_poly.entity_id
_entity_poly.type
_entity_poly.pdbx_seq_one_letter_code
_entity_poly.pdbx_strand_id
1 'polypeptide(L)'
;MFSRTIPRAAPRLSAFAQCEARPALQRLAKPSRQPCQNLQQQLGRRYRSTVGEQFRQQFRKSPFMFPFAITAIVIVSGMAFIYVPWYYKNVIIKPYHNFPEPVAKKLRKALFYSRGKWLDIREANKHFRQALALADEMGMDPFSDEIMGVKYTIAALFEDAGYYSLAVDVLEIMRSDCQRWVDEFSDRHWNNGNRSRVMKNMVQINVKLAQLYDVKYVNEPQNGEKRLVEAVESALREKQRREKEGLKTGEGPWLTDDEMGATLEALGTHYEQFDSHYLATPLFVKALELTSKKSCHSVILMNNISTCLAQQSPSSATDAITMSTEPSDFPVTNKPPRAILIEQARQWATKALAHANTITSPERNEECDLGCAVATHNLGEFFEMEGKVADAKRMYTEALGLAKKIGFSDGATNAKAGLRRVREMEKGGQ
;
A
#
# COMPACT_ATOMS: atom_id res chain seq x y z
N MET A 1 -31.16 10.34 7.55
CA MET A 1 -29.76 10.65 7.16
C MET A 1 -28.95 9.36 7.32
N PHE A 2 -28.78 8.60 6.25
CA PHE A 2 -27.96 7.38 6.26
C PHE A 2 -26.49 7.78 6.49
N SER A 3 -25.79 6.99 7.30
CA SER A 3 -24.41 7.27 7.72
C SER A 3 -23.48 7.30 6.50
N ARG A 4 -22.93 8.48 6.17
CA ARG A 4 -21.99 8.73 5.06
C ARG A 4 -20.58 8.18 5.31
N THR A 5 -20.46 7.04 5.99
CA THR A 5 -19.17 6.45 6.35
C THR A 5 -19.22 4.95 6.14
N ILE A 6 -18.96 4.54 4.90
CA ILE A 6 -18.70 3.16 4.49
C ILE A 6 -17.25 2.82 4.94
N PRO A 7 -16.98 1.64 5.49
CA PRO A 7 -15.64 1.29 5.94
C PRO A 7 -14.76 0.97 4.74
N ARG A 8 -13.65 1.70 4.61
CA ARG A 8 -12.62 1.43 3.61
C ARG A 8 -11.81 0.20 4.02
N ALA A 9 -11.65 -0.75 3.10
CA ALA A 9 -10.56 -1.71 3.13
C ALA A 9 -9.29 -1.01 2.61
N ALA A 10 -8.60 -0.27 3.48
CA ALA A 10 -7.25 0.20 3.20
C ALA A 10 -6.24 -0.70 3.93
N PRO A 11 -5.20 -1.23 3.26
CA PRO A 11 -4.17 -2.01 3.92
C PRO A 11 -3.33 -1.10 4.81
N ARG A 12 -3.53 -1.16 6.13
CA ARG A 12 -2.63 -0.50 7.09
C ARG A 12 -1.39 -1.36 7.29
N LEU A 13 -0.26 -0.84 6.80
CA LEU A 13 1.08 -1.22 7.23
C LEU A 13 1.22 -1.06 8.75
N SER A 14 1.75 -2.09 9.37
CA SER A 14 1.91 -2.23 10.82
C SER A 14 3.00 -1.30 11.36
N ALA A 15 2.61 -0.40 12.28
CA ALA A 15 3.51 0.29 13.17
C ALA A 15 3.76 -0.59 14.41
N PHE A 16 4.99 -1.07 14.59
CA PHE A 16 5.38 -1.75 15.82
C PHE A 16 5.73 -0.75 16.92
N ALA A 17 5.07 -0.92 18.07
CA ALA A 17 5.24 -0.15 19.28
C ALA A 17 6.64 -0.32 19.89
N GLN A 18 7.21 0.82 20.32
CA GLN A 18 8.40 0.90 21.14
C GLN A 18 8.04 0.59 22.61
N CYS A 19 8.87 -0.20 23.27
CA CYS A 19 8.83 -0.35 24.72
C CYS A 19 10.00 0.45 25.32
N GLU A 20 9.67 1.48 26.10
CA GLU A 20 10.61 2.29 26.87
C GLU A 20 11.15 1.53 28.08
N ALA A 21 12.44 1.74 28.40
CA ALA A 21 12.97 1.50 29.73
C ALA A 21 13.79 2.73 30.16
N ARG A 22 13.34 3.39 31.23
CA ARG A 22 14.02 4.51 31.91
C ARG A 22 14.96 4.01 33.03
N PRO A 23 15.91 4.86 33.49
CA PRO A 23 17.17 4.43 34.09
C PRO A 23 17.18 4.45 35.63
N ALA A 24 18.11 3.71 36.24
CA ALA A 24 18.41 3.80 37.67
C ALA A 24 19.75 4.52 37.89
N LEU A 25 19.66 5.64 38.62
CA LEU A 25 20.72 6.47 39.19
C LEU A 25 21.40 5.80 40.41
N GLN A 26 22.59 6.33 40.76
CA GLN A 26 23.26 6.44 42.08
C GLN A 26 24.70 5.89 42.04
N ARG A 27 25.73 6.45 42.69
CA ARG A 27 25.95 7.67 43.50
C ARG A 27 27.48 7.86 43.63
N LEU A 28 27.90 9.09 43.89
CA LEU A 28 29.28 9.55 44.08
C LEU A 28 30.02 8.89 45.26
N ALA A 29 31.36 8.85 45.19
CA ALA A 29 32.24 9.38 46.25
C ALA A 29 33.64 9.72 45.71
N LYS A 30 34.12 10.93 46.02
CA LYS A 30 35.51 11.41 45.83
C LYS A 30 36.42 10.81 46.91
N PRO A 31 37.76 10.85 46.71
CA PRO A 31 38.56 11.50 47.76
C PRO A 31 39.73 12.35 47.23
N SER A 32 40.24 13.21 48.12
CA SER A 32 41.35 14.14 47.93
C SER A 32 42.52 13.86 48.90
N ARG A 33 43.75 14.08 48.40
CA ARG A 33 45.02 14.53 49.06
C ARG A 33 45.72 13.64 50.11
N GLN A 34 46.84 13.01 49.67
CA GLN A 34 48.26 13.00 50.17
C GLN A 34 48.58 12.85 51.70
N PRO A 35 49.78 12.37 52.15
CA PRO A 35 51.10 12.31 51.45
C PRO A 35 52.01 11.06 51.65
N CYS A 36 53.01 11.01 50.74
CA CYS A 36 54.38 10.45 50.69
C CYS A 36 55.02 9.50 51.75
N GLN A 37 55.92 8.69 51.16
CA GLN A 37 57.22 8.18 51.64
C GLN A 37 57.18 6.94 52.59
N ASN A 38 57.86 5.82 52.33
CA ASN A 38 59.25 5.68 51.87
C ASN A 38 59.59 4.20 51.54
N LEU A 39 60.79 4.02 50.97
CA LEU A 39 61.58 2.77 50.82
C LEU A 39 61.22 1.80 49.68
N GLN A 40 61.76 2.13 48.50
CA GLN A 40 62.85 1.38 47.87
C GLN A 40 62.73 -0.17 47.83
N GLN A 41 62.36 -0.72 46.67
CA GLN A 41 63.24 -1.66 45.95
C GLN A 41 62.68 -2.08 44.57
N GLN A 42 63.61 -2.10 43.62
CA GLN A 42 63.67 -2.91 42.39
C GLN A 42 62.80 -2.52 41.18
N LEU A 43 63.45 -1.76 40.29
CA LEU A 43 63.28 -1.94 38.85
C LEU A 43 63.45 -3.42 38.47
N GLY A 44 62.47 -3.96 37.75
CA GLY A 44 62.68 -5.06 36.81
C GLY A 44 61.82 -6.30 37.05
N ARG A 45 60.74 -6.44 36.27
CA ARG A 45 60.46 -7.67 35.50
C ARG A 45 59.27 -7.45 34.56
N ARG A 46 59.57 -7.41 33.26
CA ARG A 46 58.57 -7.68 32.22
C ARG A 46 58.01 -9.08 32.48
N TYR A 47 56.71 -9.17 32.77
CA TYR A 47 56.00 -10.45 32.85
C TYR A 47 55.95 -11.07 31.45
N ARG A 48 56.95 -11.88 31.13
CA ARG A 48 57.02 -12.67 29.90
C ARG A 48 56.41 -14.04 30.19
N SER A 49 55.10 -14.10 30.42
CA SER A 49 54.39 -15.37 30.39
C SER A 49 54.15 -15.75 28.93
N THR A 50 54.79 -16.81 28.48
CA THR A 50 54.56 -17.38 27.16
C THR A 50 53.11 -17.89 27.14
N VAL A 51 52.27 -17.36 26.24
CA VAL A 51 50.83 -17.68 26.13
C VAL A 51 50.56 -19.19 26.22
N GLY A 52 51.44 -20.03 25.67
CA GLY A 52 51.34 -21.49 25.73
C GLY A 52 51.45 -22.10 27.13
N GLU A 53 52.22 -21.52 28.06
CA GLU A 53 52.34 -22.02 29.43
C GLU A 53 51.05 -21.73 30.24
N GLN A 54 50.43 -20.58 30.01
CA GLN A 54 49.17 -20.20 30.64
C GLN A 54 48.01 -21.08 30.15
N PHE A 55 47.95 -21.39 28.86
CA PHE A 55 46.95 -22.30 28.29
C PHE A 55 47.06 -23.72 28.86
N ARG A 56 48.28 -24.26 28.99
CA ARG A 56 48.50 -25.58 29.59
C ARG A 56 48.12 -25.63 31.07
N GLN A 57 48.43 -24.57 31.83
CA GLN A 57 48.03 -24.49 33.23
C GLN A 57 46.50 -24.41 33.40
N GLN A 58 45.81 -23.68 32.54
CA GLN A 58 44.36 -23.53 32.60
C GLN A 58 43.63 -24.83 32.19
N PHE A 59 44.12 -25.51 31.14
CA PHE A 59 43.64 -26.84 30.76
C PHE A 59 43.76 -27.87 31.89
N ARG A 60 44.84 -27.81 32.68
CA ARG A 60 45.03 -28.71 33.84
C ARG A 60 44.09 -28.39 35.00
N LYS A 61 43.70 -27.12 35.19
CA LYS A 61 42.80 -26.70 36.28
C LYS A 61 41.33 -27.02 35.98
N SER A 62 40.90 -26.90 34.73
CA SER A 62 39.52 -27.16 34.31
C SER A 62 39.48 -27.93 32.97
N PRO A 63 39.67 -29.26 33.00
CA PRO A 63 39.87 -30.07 31.80
C PRO A 63 38.67 -30.13 30.86
N PHE A 64 37.46 -29.81 31.33
CA PHE A 64 36.24 -29.84 30.52
C PHE A 64 35.76 -28.44 30.10
N MET A 65 35.71 -27.48 31.04
CA MET A 65 35.17 -26.14 30.78
C MET A 65 36.05 -25.29 29.86
N PHE A 66 37.38 -25.43 29.97
CA PHE A 66 38.31 -24.64 29.18
C PHE A 66 38.33 -25.00 27.67
N PRO A 67 38.41 -26.28 27.25
CA PRO A 67 38.27 -26.62 25.84
C PRO A 67 36.91 -26.24 25.28
N PHE A 68 35.82 -26.44 26.05
CA PHE A 68 34.49 -26.03 25.64
C PHE A 68 34.41 -24.53 25.35
N ALA A 69 34.95 -23.69 26.23
CA ALA A 69 34.99 -22.24 26.03
C ALA A 69 35.80 -21.84 24.78
N ILE A 70 36.95 -22.48 24.52
CA ILE A 70 37.75 -22.23 23.32
C ILE A 70 37.00 -22.66 22.06
N THR A 71 36.41 -23.86 22.06
CA THR A 71 35.62 -24.37 20.94
C THR A 71 34.43 -23.47 20.64
N ALA A 72 33.72 -22.98 21.66
CA ALA A 72 32.63 -22.01 21.49
C ALA A 72 33.12 -20.70 20.86
N ILE A 73 34.25 -20.15 21.30
CA ILE A 73 34.84 -18.94 20.70
C ILE A 73 35.24 -19.19 19.23
N VAL A 74 35.86 -20.32 18.92
CA VAL A 74 36.24 -20.68 17.54
C VAL A 74 35.00 -20.83 16.66
N ILE A 75 33.94 -21.51 17.13
CA ILE A 75 32.69 -21.67 16.36
C ILE A 75 32.03 -20.31 16.12
N VAL A 76 31.88 -19.48 17.15
CA VAL A 76 31.26 -18.15 17.01
C VAL A 76 32.09 -17.25 16.09
N SER A 77 33.41 -17.26 16.21
CA SER A 77 34.29 -16.48 15.35
C SER A 77 34.29 -16.96 13.90
N GLY A 78 34.27 -18.27 13.66
CA GLY A 78 34.13 -18.87 12.33
C GLY A 78 32.77 -18.58 11.70
N MET A 79 31.70 -18.66 12.50
CA MET A 79 30.35 -18.28 12.06
C MET A 79 30.29 -16.80 11.69
N ALA A 80 30.88 -15.90 12.49
CA ALA A 80 30.97 -14.48 12.17
C ALA A 80 31.79 -14.23 10.89
N PHE A 81 32.90 -14.96 10.71
CA PHE A 81 33.75 -14.85 9.52
C PHE A 81 33.03 -15.27 8.24
N ILE A 82 32.10 -16.22 8.31
CA ILE A 82 31.26 -16.63 7.17
C ILE A 82 30.07 -15.66 7.02
N TYR A 83 29.40 -15.35 8.12
CA TYR A 83 28.16 -14.57 8.13
C TYR A 83 28.37 -13.11 7.72
N VAL A 84 29.44 -12.45 8.18
CA VAL A 84 29.66 -11.01 7.88
C VAL A 84 29.89 -10.77 6.38
N PRO A 85 30.78 -11.49 5.67
CA PRO A 85 30.89 -11.38 4.22
C PRO A 85 29.62 -11.81 3.49
N TRP A 86 28.95 -12.87 3.95
CA TRP A 86 27.68 -13.31 3.37
C TRP A 86 26.61 -12.22 3.48
N TYR A 87 26.49 -11.59 4.64
CA TYR A 87 25.56 -10.48 4.91
C TYR A 87 25.91 -9.26 4.05
N TYR A 88 27.18 -8.86 4.00
CA TYR A 88 27.60 -7.73 3.19
C TYR A 88 27.33 -7.97 1.70
N LYS A 89 27.64 -9.16 1.18
CA LYS A 89 27.43 -9.50 -0.23
C LYS A 89 25.94 -9.64 -0.57
N ASN A 90 25.17 -10.38 0.22
CA ASN A 90 23.80 -10.76 -0.12
C ASN A 90 22.73 -9.79 0.37
N VAL A 91 22.96 -9.08 1.48
CA VAL A 91 21.97 -8.18 2.07
C VAL A 91 22.27 -6.72 1.71
N ILE A 92 23.54 -6.31 1.69
CA ILE A 92 23.91 -4.91 1.43
C ILE A 92 24.17 -4.64 -0.06
N ILE A 93 24.93 -5.49 -0.76
CA ILE A 93 25.33 -5.23 -2.16
C ILE A 93 24.28 -5.75 -3.14
N LYS A 94 23.84 -7.00 -2.99
CA LYS A 94 22.96 -7.68 -3.97
C LYS A 94 21.72 -6.87 -4.38
N PRO A 95 21.02 -6.13 -3.50
CA PRO A 95 19.87 -5.34 -3.94
C PRO A 95 20.20 -4.19 -4.91
N TYR A 96 21.46 -3.76 -4.98
CA TYR A 96 21.89 -2.61 -5.79
C TYR A 96 22.75 -2.99 -6.99
N HIS A 97 22.78 -4.27 -7.38
CA HIS A 97 23.61 -4.74 -8.50
C HIS A 97 23.30 -4.08 -9.85
N ASN A 98 22.07 -3.55 -10.04
CA ASN A 98 21.68 -2.80 -11.24
C ASN A 98 22.19 -1.35 -11.25
N PHE A 99 22.73 -0.87 -10.14
CA PHE A 99 23.31 0.46 -10.03
C PHE A 99 24.84 0.38 -10.09
N PRO A 100 25.51 1.30 -10.82
CA PRO A 100 26.95 1.43 -10.70
C PRO A 100 27.35 1.74 -9.26
N GLU A 101 28.49 1.21 -8.80
CA GLU A 101 28.93 1.30 -7.41
C GLU A 101 28.91 2.73 -6.81
N PRO A 102 29.28 3.80 -7.55
CA PRO A 102 29.16 5.18 -7.03
C PRO A 102 27.73 5.58 -6.66
N VAL A 103 26.75 5.22 -7.49
CA VAL A 103 25.32 5.47 -7.23
C VAL A 103 24.81 4.59 -6.11
N ALA A 104 25.11 3.28 -6.16
CA ALA A 104 24.73 2.32 -5.11
C ALA A 104 25.23 2.75 -3.72
N LYS A 105 26.44 3.30 -3.63
CA LYS A 105 26.99 3.84 -2.38
C LYS A 105 26.19 5.01 -1.83
N LYS A 106 25.75 5.95 -2.69
CA LYS A 106 24.89 7.07 -2.28
C LYS A 106 23.49 6.61 -1.89
N LEU A 107 22.90 5.68 -2.65
CA LEU A 107 21.58 5.11 -2.35
C LEU A 107 21.54 4.36 -1.02
N ARG A 108 22.56 3.55 -0.71
CA ARG A 108 22.69 2.89 0.59
C ARG A 108 22.72 3.91 1.74
N LYS A 109 23.42 5.03 1.54
CA LYS A 109 23.46 6.12 2.54
C LYS A 109 22.11 6.84 2.65
N ALA A 110 21.42 7.08 1.54
CA ALA A 110 20.07 7.65 1.55
C ALA A 110 19.09 6.75 2.33
N LEU A 111 19.09 5.44 2.05
CA LEU A 111 18.25 4.47 2.77
C LEU A 111 18.63 4.23 4.22
N PHE A 112 19.84 4.61 4.63
CA PHE A 112 20.23 4.60 6.04
C PHE A 112 19.53 5.72 6.81
N TYR A 113 19.43 6.92 6.22
CA TYR A 113 18.75 8.07 6.83
C TYR A 113 17.24 8.10 6.57
N SER A 114 16.70 7.19 5.75
CA SER A 114 15.26 7.18 5.41
C SER A 114 14.41 6.33 6.37
N ARG A 115 15.01 5.64 7.34
CA ARG A 115 14.30 4.71 8.24
C ARG A 115 14.99 4.50 9.58
N GLY A 116 14.22 4.07 10.57
CA GLY A 116 14.72 3.64 11.88
C GLY A 116 15.17 4.78 12.78
N LYS A 117 16.10 4.48 13.71
CA LYS A 117 16.53 5.43 14.75
C LYS A 117 17.25 6.67 14.20
N TRP A 118 17.87 6.56 13.03
CA TRP A 118 18.66 7.62 12.39
C TRP A 118 17.89 8.33 11.28
N LEU A 119 16.56 8.34 11.35
CA LEU A 119 15.69 9.00 10.38
C LEU A 119 16.00 10.51 10.32
N ASP A 120 16.53 10.95 9.18
CA ASP A 120 16.75 12.34 8.84
C ASP A 120 16.40 12.55 7.36
N ILE A 121 15.22 13.11 7.14
CA ILE A 121 14.64 13.29 5.80
C ILE A 121 15.48 14.24 4.95
N ARG A 122 16.13 15.24 5.57
CA ARG A 122 16.94 16.23 4.85
C ARG A 122 18.23 15.58 4.35
N GLU A 123 18.93 14.83 5.21
CA GLU A 123 20.14 14.12 4.81
C GLU A 123 19.83 12.95 3.86
N ALA A 124 18.70 12.25 4.05
CA ALA A 124 18.24 11.23 3.10
C ALA A 124 18.02 11.82 1.70
N ASN A 125 17.22 12.89 1.59
CA ASN A 125 16.92 13.56 0.32
C ASN A 125 18.19 14.10 -0.36
N LYS A 126 19.13 14.66 0.42
CA LYS A 126 20.44 15.08 -0.09
C LYS A 126 21.21 13.92 -0.73
N HIS A 127 21.22 12.75 -0.10
CA HIS A 127 21.89 11.58 -0.67
C HIS A 127 21.15 10.98 -1.87
N PHE A 128 19.82 11.04 -1.90
CA PHE A 128 19.04 10.69 -3.08
C PHE A 128 19.34 11.59 -4.27
N ARG A 129 19.35 12.92 -4.08
CA ARG A 129 19.70 13.87 -5.16
C ARG A 129 21.11 13.66 -5.68
N GLN A 130 22.07 13.39 -4.78
CA GLN A 130 23.44 13.03 -5.18
C GLN A 130 23.47 11.72 -5.97
N ALA A 131 22.66 10.72 -5.61
CA ALA A 131 22.57 9.48 -6.36
C ALA A 131 21.98 9.69 -7.77
N LEU A 132 20.92 10.49 -7.90
CA LEU A 132 20.31 10.78 -9.20
C LEU A 132 21.25 11.59 -10.11
N ALA A 133 21.98 12.56 -9.57
CA ALA A 133 22.99 13.31 -10.35
C ALA A 133 24.11 12.39 -10.85
N LEU A 134 24.64 11.51 -9.99
CA LEU A 134 25.66 10.54 -10.41
C LEU A 134 25.12 9.53 -11.42
N ALA A 135 23.85 9.16 -11.33
CA ALA A 135 23.22 8.24 -12.29
C ALA A 135 23.15 8.88 -13.68
N ASP A 136 22.80 10.17 -13.75
CA ASP A 136 22.78 10.96 -14.98
C ASP A 136 24.20 11.10 -15.57
N GLU A 137 25.20 11.45 -14.74
CA GLU A 137 26.61 11.51 -15.15
C GLU A 137 27.15 10.18 -15.71
N MET A 138 26.64 9.06 -15.19
CA MET A 138 27.00 7.71 -15.66
C MET A 138 26.12 7.20 -16.80
N GLY A 139 25.22 8.03 -17.35
CA GLY A 139 24.39 7.72 -18.50
C GLY A 139 23.32 6.67 -18.23
N MET A 140 22.84 6.55 -16.98
CA MET A 140 21.67 5.71 -16.69
C MET A 140 20.41 6.36 -17.29
N ASP A 141 19.55 5.55 -17.90
CA ASP A 141 18.26 6.03 -18.43
C ASP A 141 17.40 6.63 -17.29
N PRO A 142 17.03 7.92 -17.33
CA PRO A 142 16.20 8.57 -16.32
C PRO A 142 14.81 7.94 -16.13
N PHE A 143 14.38 7.13 -17.09
CA PHE A 143 13.10 6.40 -17.14
C PHE A 143 13.27 4.87 -17.06
N SER A 144 14.45 4.39 -16.68
CA SER A 144 14.65 3.00 -16.27
C SER A 144 13.88 2.67 -14.99
N ASP A 145 13.58 1.39 -14.78
CA ASP A 145 12.88 0.91 -13.59
C ASP A 145 13.66 1.24 -12.30
N GLU A 146 14.99 1.17 -12.36
CA GLU A 146 15.89 1.54 -11.28
C GLU A 146 15.74 3.00 -10.85
N ILE A 147 15.84 3.93 -11.82
CA ILE A 147 15.80 5.37 -11.53
C ILE A 147 14.39 5.81 -11.15
N MET A 148 13.36 5.29 -11.82
CA MET A 148 11.98 5.54 -11.44
C MET A 148 11.68 5.02 -10.04
N GLY A 149 12.18 3.82 -9.68
CA GLY A 149 12.06 3.27 -8.32
C GLY A 149 12.70 4.16 -7.25
N VAL A 150 13.87 4.75 -7.53
CA VAL A 150 14.49 5.74 -6.63
C VAL A 150 13.59 6.97 -6.47
N LYS A 151 13.04 7.52 -7.56
CA LYS A 151 12.15 8.70 -7.49
C LYS A 151 10.85 8.40 -6.73
N TYR A 152 10.23 7.23 -6.93
CA TYR A 152 9.10 6.77 -6.12
C TYR A 152 9.47 6.64 -4.63
N THR A 153 10.67 6.14 -4.32
CA THR A 153 11.15 6.04 -2.94
C THR A 153 11.29 7.42 -2.29
N ILE A 154 11.70 8.44 -3.04
CA ILE A 154 11.77 9.83 -2.54
C ILE A 154 10.35 10.35 -2.25
N ALA A 155 9.40 10.13 -3.16
CA ALA A 155 8.01 10.53 -2.95
C ALA A 155 7.39 9.83 -1.72
N ALA A 156 7.60 8.52 -1.60
CA ALA A 156 7.16 7.73 -0.45
C ALA A 156 7.80 8.19 0.87
N LEU A 157 9.09 8.55 0.86
CA LEU A 157 9.75 9.12 2.04
C LEU A 157 9.08 10.43 2.50
N PHE A 158 8.69 11.30 1.57
CA PHE A 158 7.96 12.52 1.93
C PHE A 158 6.54 12.22 2.42
N GLU A 159 5.84 11.28 1.80
CA GLU A 159 4.51 10.85 2.21
C GLU A 159 4.50 10.24 3.62
N ASP A 160 5.41 9.30 3.90
CA ASP A 160 5.55 8.64 5.21
C ASP A 160 5.90 9.64 6.32
N ALA A 161 6.61 10.71 5.97
CA ALA A 161 6.93 11.80 6.87
C ALA A 161 5.79 12.83 7.05
N GLY A 162 4.67 12.67 6.33
CA GLY A 162 3.55 13.60 6.34
C GLY A 162 3.77 14.88 5.51
N TYR A 163 4.84 14.97 4.73
CA TYR A 163 5.10 16.07 3.81
C TYR A 163 4.39 15.86 2.47
N TYR A 164 3.06 15.75 2.49
CA TYR A 164 2.25 15.38 1.32
C TYR A 164 2.45 16.32 0.12
N SER A 165 2.55 17.63 0.34
CA SER A 165 2.81 18.59 -0.75
C SER A 165 4.13 18.32 -1.47
N LEU A 166 5.21 18.00 -0.73
CA LEU A 166 6.49 17.65 -1.34
C LEU A 166 6.44 16.31 -2.08
N ALA A 167 5.64 15.35 -1.61
CA ALA A 167 5.41 14.10 -2.31
C ALA A 167 4.66 14.33 -3.64
N VAL A 168 3.64 15.19 -3.62
CA VAL A 168 2.90 15.62 -4.83
C VAL A 168 3.84 16.31 -5.80
N ASP A 169 4.67 17.25 -5.35
CA ASP A 169 5.64 17.97 -6.20
C ASP A 169 6.59 17.00 -6.92
N VAL A 170 7.15 16.03 -6.19
CA VAL A 170 8.05 15.02 -6.78
C VAL A 170 7.32 14.22 -7.86
N LEU A 171 6.09 13.78 -7.61
CA LEU A 171 5.32 12.97 -8.55
C LEU A 171 4.80 13.78 -9.75
N GLU A 172 4.44 15.06 -9.59
CA GLU A 172 4.07 15.94 -10.70
C GLU A 172 5.28 16.21 -11.60
N ILE A 173 6.47 16.41 -11.03
CA ILE A 173 7.72 16.52 -11.81
C ILE A 173 7.95 15.23 -12.60
N MET A 174 7.86 14.07 -11.95
CA MET A 174 8.00 12.77 -12.61
C MET A 174 7.00 12.60 -13.75
N ARG A 175 5.73 12.93 -13.51
CA ARG A 175 4.67 12.84 -14.52
C ARG A 175 4.96 13.76 -15.69
N SER A 176 5.33 15.01 -15.43
CA SER A 176 5.66 16.00 -16.47
C SER A 176 6.84 15.54 -17.32
N ASP A 177 7.87 14.97 -16.71
CA ASP A 177 9.02 14.43 -17.44
C ASP A 177 8.64 13.19 -18.27
N CYS A 178 7.80 12.28 -17.74
CA CYS A 178 7.28 11.15 -18.51
C CYS A 178 6.44 11.62 -19.71
N GLN A 179 5.56 12.60 -19.51
CA GLN A 179 4.72 13.16 -20.57
C GLN A 179 5.59 13.78 -21.66
N ARG A 180 6.56 14.63 -21.28
CA ARG A 180 7.51 15.24 -22.22
C ARG A 180 8.28 14.19 -23.00
N TRP A 181 8.74 13.14 -22.32
CA TRP A 181 9.45 12.05 -22.98
C TRP A 181 8.56 11.31 -23.99
N VAL A 182 7.29 11.08 -23.66
CA VAL A 182 6.33 10.45 -24.58
C VAL A 182 6.09 11.36 -25.78
N ASP A 183 5.89 12.65 -25.56
CA ASP A 183 5.59 13.60 -26.65
C ASP A 183 6.77 13.79 -27.60
N GLU A 184 8.00 13.82 -27.09
CA GLU A 184 9.20 14.13 -27.88
C GLU A 184 9.91 12.90 -28.45
N PHE A 185 9.85 11.74 -27.78
CA PHE A 185 10.67 10.58 -28.13
C PHE A 185 9.88 9.29 -28.37
N SER A 186 8.58 9.21 -28.05
CA SER A 186 7.86 7.92 -28.13
C SER A 186 7.83 7.30 -29.54
N ASP A 187 7.88 8.13 -30.58
CA ASP A 187 7.89 7.75 -31.99
C ASP A 187 9.10 6.89 -32.38
N ARG A 188 10.23 7.05 -31.71
CA ARG A 188 11.47 6.28 -31.96
C ARG A 188 11.59 5.02 -31.11
N HIS A 189 10.73 4.88 -30.10
CA HIS A 189 10.84 3.85 -29.06
C HIS A 189 9.76 2.75 -29.16
N TRP A 190 9.25 2.48 -30.36
CA TRP A 190 8.30 1.37 -30.60
C TRP A 190 8.94 -0.02 -30.49
N ASN A 191 10.25 -0.15 -30.71
CA ASN A 191 10.90 -1.45 -30.91
C ASN A 191 11.74 -1.92 -29.69
N ASN A 192 11.75 -1.17 -28.60
CA ASN A 192 12.60 -1.45 -27.42
C ASN A 192 11.83 -1.52 -26.10
N GLY A 193 10.51 -1.43 -26.13
CA GLY A 193 9.66 -1.50 -24.95
C GLY A 193 9.66 -0.23 -24.07
N ASN A 194 10.55 0.73 -24.31
CA ASN A 194 10.65 1.94 -23.48
C ASN A 194 9.35 2.75 -23.53
N ARG A 195 8.71 2.87 -24.71
CA ARG A 195 7.43 3.59 -24.84
C ARG A 195 6.37 3.02 -23.89
N SER A 196 6.17 1.72 -23.94
CA SER A 196 5.22 1.01 -23.07
C SER A 196 5.57 1.16 -21.60
N ARG A 197 6.86 1.07 -21.25
CA ARG A 197 7.34 1.26 -19.87
C ARG A 197 7.04 2.67 -19.35
N VAL A 198 7.37 3.72 -20.11
CA VAL A 198 7.14 5.11 -19.69
C VAL A 198 5.66 5.42 -19.58
N MET A 199 4.85 4.98 -20.55
CA MET A 199 3.39 5.16 -20.48
C MET A 199 2.78 4.40 -19.30
N LYS A 200 3.25 3.18 -19.01
CA LYS A 200 2.83 2.42 -17.81
C LYS A 200 3.19 3.17 -16.52
N ASN A 201 4.42 3.68 -16.43
CA ASN A 201 4.84 4.52 -15.30
C ASN A 201 3.95 5.77 -15.17
N MET A 202 3.60 6.43 -16.28
CA MET A 202 2.72 7.60 -16.26
C MET A 202 1.32 7.28 -15.70
N VAL A 203 0.74 6.12 -16.05
CA VAL A 203 -0.53 5.65 -15.46
C VAL A 203 -0.38 5.46 -13.95
N GLN A 204 0.69 4.79 -13.51
CA GLN A 204 0.94 4.54 -12.08
C GLN A 204 1.17 5.85 -11.29
N ILE A 205 1.93 6.79 -11.84
CA ILE A 205 2.15 8.11 -11.23
C ILE A 205 0.82 8.85 -11.08
N ASN A 206 -0.03 8.85 -12.11
CA ASN A 206 -1.34 9.51 -12.05
C ASN A 206 -2.25 8.88 -10.97
N VAL A 207 -2.30 7.54 -10.87
CA VAL A 207 -3.05 6.86 -9.80
C VAL A 207 -2.51 7.26 -8.42
N LYS A 208 -1.18 7.30 -8.25
CA LYS A 208 -0.56 7.68 -6.97
C LYS A 208 -0.77 9.16 -6.63
N LEU A 209 -0.67 10.06 -7.60
CA LEU A 209 -0.96 11.48 -7.42
C LEU A 209 -2.39 11.69 -6.95
N ALA A 210 -3.35 10.99 -7.54
CA ALA A 210 -4.74 11.10 -7.14
C ALA A 210 -4.99 10.67 -5.70
N GLN A 211 -4.38 9.56 -5.27
CA GLN A 211 -4.43 9.15 -3.87
C GLN A 211 -3.92 10.24 -2.93
N LEU A 212 -2.83 10.94 -3.29
CA LEU A 212 -2.30 12.05 -2.49
C LEU A 212 -3.21 13.28 -2.51
N TYR A 213 -3.80 13.62 -3.66
CA TYR A 213 -4.75 14.73 -3.78
C TYR A 213 -6.02 14.51 -2.93
N ASP A 214 -6.48 13.26 -2.82
CA ASP A 214 -7.66 12.89 -2.03
C ASP A 214 -7.38 12.79 -0.53
N VAL A 215 -6.11 12.79 -0.09
CA VAL A 215 -5.76 12.79 1.33
C VAL A 215 -6.26 14.08 1.97
N LYS A 216 -6.86 13.95 3.16
CA LYS A 216 -7.44 15.05 3.95
C LYS A 216 -6.54 16.30 4.10
N TYR A 217 -5.23 16.13 4.09
CA TYR A 217 -4.26 17.23 4.25
C TYR A 217 -4.01 18.02 2.96
N VAL A 218 -4.12 17.38 1.79
CA VAL A 218 -4.02 18.05 0.49
C VAL A 218 -5.41 18.53 0.08
N ASN A 219 -6.40 17.64 0.10
CA ASN A 219 -7.81 17.94 -0.09
C ASN A 219 -8.09 18.71 -1.39
N GLU A 220 -7.54 18.22 -2.50
CA GLU A 220 -7.75 18.75 -3.86
C GLU A 220 -8.38 17.66 -4.75
N PRO A 221 -9.59 17.19 -4.44
CA PRO A 221 -10.18 16.04 -5.12
C PRO A 221 -10.41 16.25 -6.61
N GLN A 222 -10.58 17.50 -7.07
CA GLN A 222 -10.70 17.80 -8.50
C GLN A 222 -9.40 17.49 -9.26
N ASN A 223 -8.25 17.74 -8.62
CA ASN A 223 -6.96 17.35 -9.18
C ASN A 223 -6.81 15.83 -9.15
N GLY A 224 -7.28 15.17 -8.09
CA GLY A 224 -7.32 13.71 -8.01
C GLY A 224 -8.14 13.08 -9.14
N GLU A 225 -9.35 13.58 -9.36
CA GLU A 225 -10.24 13.15 -10.45
C GLU A 225 -9.54 13.30 -11.79
N LYS A 226 -8.98 14.48 -12.07
CA LYS A 226 -8.26 14.76 -13.31
C LYS A 226 -7.15 13.75 -13.57
N ARG A 227 -6.33 13.43 -12.55
CA ARG A 227 -5.25 12.44 -12.70
C ARG A 227 -5.80 11.05 -12.97
N LEU A 228 -6.85 10.61 -12.28
CA LEU A 228 -7.44 9.28 -12.48
C LEU A 228 -8.11 9.13 -13.85
N VAL A 229 -8.80 10.16 -14.33
CA VAL A 229 -9.37 10.19 -15.68
C VAL A 229 -8.26 10.04 -16.71
N GLU A 230 -7.18 10.82 -16.60
CA GLU A 230 -6.03 10.70 -17.50
C GLU A 230 -5.38 9.31 -17.44
N ALA A 231 -5.29 8.69 -16.25
CA ALA A 231 -4.77 7.33 -16.07
C ALA A 231 -5.63 6.30 -16.81
N VAL A 232 -6.94 6.30 -16.57
CA VAL A 232 -7.89 5.36 -17.20
C VAL A 232 -7.95 5.57 -18.71
N GLU A 233 -8.04 6.81 -19.18
CA GLU A 233 -8.06 7.10 -20.61
C GLU A 233 -6.79 6.62 -21.31
N SER A 234 -5.61 6.89 -20.75
CA SER A 234 -4.33 6.45 -21.32
C SER A 234 -4.24 4.93 -21.36
N ALA A 235 -4.66 4.27 -20.27
CA ALA A 235 -4.67 2.83 -20.14
C ALA A 235 -5.57 2.15 -21.19
N LEU A 236 -6.81 2.64 -21.33
CA LEU A 236 -7.79 2.12 -22.28
C LEU A 236 -7.43 2.44 -23.73
N ARG A 237 -6.96 3.67 -24.02
CA ARG A 237 -6.56 4.09 -25.37
C ARG A 237 -5.43 3.23 -25.91
N GLU A 238 -4.42 2.92 -25.09
CA GLU A 238 -3.32 2.05 -25.51
C GLU A 238 -3.76 0.59 -25.63
N LYS A 239 -4.65 0.08 -24.76
CA LYS A 239 -5.23 -1.26 -24.89
C LYS A 239 -6.02 -1.40 -26.20
N GLN A 240 -6.92 -0.45 -26.47
CA GLN A 240 -7.72 -0.43 -27.70
C GLN A 240 -6.85 -0.34 -28.96
N ARG A 241 -5.78 0.46 -28.92
CA ARG A 241 -4.81 0.54 -30.02
C ARG A 241 -4.17 -0.83 -30.28
N ARG A 242 -3.69 -1.53 -29.24
CA ARG A 242 -3.10 -2.88 -29.37
C ARG A 242 -4.09 -3.91 -29.90
N GLU A 243 -5.36 -3.83 -29.50
CA GLU A 243 -6.42 -4.70 -29.99
C GLU A 243 -6.72 -4.46 -31.47
N LYS A 244 -6.73 -3.18 -31.90
CA LYS A 244 -7.05 -2.80 -33.29
C LYS A 244 -5.89 -2.98 -34.27
N GLU A 245 -4.70 -2.54 -33.88
CA GLU A 245 -3.51 -2.50 -34.75
C GLU A 245 -2.60 -3.73 -34.57
N GLY A 246 -2.81 -4.50 -33.51
CA GLY A 246 -1.88 -5.54 -33.08
C GLY A 246 -0.68 -5.00 -32.29
N LEU A 247 0.09 -5.93 -31.73
CA LEU A 247 1.33 -5.64 -31.02
C LEU A 247 2.46 -5.40 -32.02
N LYS A 248 3.15 -4.25 -31.93
CA LYS A 248 4.31 -3.98 -32.79
C LYS A 248 5.55 -4.73 -32.29
N THR A 249 6.46 -5.03 -33.22
CA THR A 249 7.70 -5.76 -32.91
C THR A 249 8.52 -5.01 -31.87
N GLY A 250 8.80 -5.63 -30.73
CA GLY A 250 9.62 -5.03 -29.67
C GLY A 250 8.91 -3.99 -28.80
N GLU A 251 7.59 -3.83 -28.93
CA GLU A 251 6.80 -2.87 -28.16
C GLU A 251 6.74 -3.21 -26.66
N GLY A 252 7.02 -4.46 -26.28
CA GLY A 252 7.05 -4.88 -24.88
C GLY A 252 5.66 -5.01 -24.25
N PRO A 253 5.61 -5.43 -22.97
CA PRO A 253 4.36 -5.67 -22.26
C PRO A 253 3.61 -4.35 -21.98
N TRP A 254 2.30 -4.45 -21.80
CA TRP A 254 1.44 -3.38 -21.31
C TRP A 254 1.00 -3.65 -19.86
N LEU A 255 0.01 -2.89 -19.38
CA LEU A 255 -0.71 -3.18 -18.15
C LEU A 255 -1.36 -4.57 -18.26
N THR A 256 -1.18 -5.35 -17.20
CA THR A 256 -1.93 -6.59 -16.99
C THR A 256 -3.41 -6.28 -16.74
N ASP A 257 -4.27 -7.29 -16.89
CA ASP A 257 -5.71 -7.09 -16.60
C ASP A 257 -5.94 -6.71 -15.13
N ASP A 258 -5.14 -7.22 -14.20
CA ASP A 258 -5.18 -6.81 -12.78
C ASP A 258 -4.79 -5.34 -12.60
N GLU A 259 -3.71 -4.88 -13.26
CA GLU A 259 -3.30 -3.46 -13.19
C GLU A 259 -4.31 -2.52 -13.84
N MET A 260 -4.93 -2.94 -14.95
CA MET A 260 -6.01 -2.22 -15.61
C MET A 260 -7.26 -2.17 -14.71
N GLY A 261 -7.63 -3.29 -14.10
CA GLY A 261 -8.72 -3.40 -13.14
C GLY A 261 -8.52 -2.49 -11.93
N ALA A 262 -7.32 -2.49 -11.35
CA ALA A 262 -6.94 -1.60 -10.25
C ALA A 262 -7.00 -0.11 -10.65
N THR A 263 -6.62 0.24 -11.89
CA THR A 263 -6.70 1.62 -12.39
C THR A 263 -8.17 2.07 -12.51
N LEU A 264 -9.05 1.21 -13.03
CA LEU A 264 -10.49 1.46 -13.12
C LEU A 264 -11.15 1.55 -11.74
N GLU A 265 -10.79 0.64 -10.83
CA GLU A 265 -11.26 0.63 -9.45
C GLU A 265 -10.83 1.88 -8.69
N ALA A 266 -9.62 2.39 -8.92
CA ALA A 266 -9.16 3.64 -8.29
C ALA A 266 -10.04 4.82 -8.70
N LEU A 267 -10.36 4.97 -9.99
CA LEU A 267 -11.30 5.99 -10.46
C LEU A 267 -12.73 5.74 -9.95
N GLY A 268 -13.17 4.48 -9.93
CA GLY A 268 -14.48 4.11 -9.39
C GLY A 268 -14.62 4.46 -7.90
N THR A 269 -13.57 4.21 -7.12
CA THR A 269 -13.50 4.54 -5.69
C THR A 269 -13.49 6.04 -5.46
N HIS A 270 -12.78 6.80 -6.31
CA HIS A 270 -12.84 8.26 -6.27
C HIS A 270 -14.27 8.74 -6.50
N TYR A 271 -14.94 8.27 -7.55
CA TYR A 271 -16.33 8.64 -7.80
C TYR A 271 -17.30 8.18 -6.70
N GLU A 272 -17.08 7.02 -6.08
CA GLU A 272 -17.87 6.56 -4.93
C GLU A 272 -17.68 7.47 -3.72
N GLN A 273 -16.43 7.86 -3.42
CA GLN A 273 -16.10 8.78 -2.33
C GLN A 273 -16.73 10.17 -2.51
N PHE A 274 -16.88 10.65 -3.74
CA PHE A 274 -17.42 11.96 -4.07
C PHE A 274 -18.86 11.90 -4.64
N ASP A 275 -19.66 10.92 -4.18
CA ASP A 275 -21.12 10.82 -4.39
C ASP A 275 -21.55 10.69 -5.88
N SER A 276 -20.60 10.31 -6.75
CA SER A 276 -20.79 10.09 -8.19
C SER A 276 -21.01 8.60 -8.50
N HIS A 277 -21.89 7.95 -7.73
CA HIS A 277 -22.11 6.50 -7.77
C HIS A 277 -22.51 5.94 -9.15
N TYR A 278 -23.19 6.75 -9.96
CA TYR A 278 -23.55 6.39 -11.34
C TYR A 278 -22.31 6.20 -12.24
N LEU A 279 -21.27 7.03 -12.06
CA LEU A 279 -20.00 6.92 -12.79
C LEU A 279 -19.12 5.79 -12.23
N ALA A 280 -19.17 5.55 -10.91
CA ALA A 280 -18.41 4.51 -10.25
C ALA A 280 -18.84 3.09 -10.66
N THR A 281 -20.14 2.85 -10.80
CA THR A 281 -20.72 1.52 -11.08
C THR A 281 -20.14 0.84 -12.33
N PRO A 282 -20.14 1.47 -13.53
CA PRO A 282 -19.57 0.83 -14.72
C PRO A 282 -18.07 0.59 -14.62
N LEU A 283 -17.33 1.42 -13.88
CA LEU A 283 -15.90 1.22 -13.64
C LEU A 283 -15.64 -0.04 -12.80
N PHE A 284 -16.41 -0.24 -11.73
CA PHE A 284 -16.31 -1.47 -10.92
C PHE A 284 -16.75 -2.71 -11.68
N VAL A 285 -17.81 -2.63 -12.51
CA VAL A 285 -18.20 -3.75 -13.39
C VAL A 285 -17.08 -4.08 -14.36
N LYS A 286 -16.45 -3.07 -14.97
CA LYS A 286 -15.34 -3.30 -15.89
C LYS A 286 -14.11 -3.86 -15.18
N ALA A 287 -13.78 -3.39 -13.98
CA ALA A 287 -12.72 -3.97 -13.16
C ALA A 287 -13.00 -5.44 -12.82
N LEU A 288 -14.27 -5.78 -12.52
CA LEU A 288 -14.68 -7.15 -12.22
C LEU A 288 -14.52 -8.08 -13.43
N GLU A 289 -14.77 -7.60 -14.65
CA GLU A 289 -14.53 -8.37 -15.87
C GLU A 289 -13.06 -8.69 -16.13
N LEU A 290 -12.16 -7.80 -15.70
CA LEU A 290 -10.71 -7.97 -15.84
C LEU A 290 -10.11 -8.82 -14.72
N THR A 291 -10.82 -8.96 -13.60
CA THR A 291 -10.36 -9.74 -12.46
C THR A 291 -10.56 -11.24 -12.71
N SER A 292 -9.58 -12.05 -12.31
CA SER A 292 -9.71 -13.51 -12.33
C SER A 292 -10.94 -13.97 -11.54
N LYS A 293 -11.74 -14.88 -12.12
CA LYS A 293 -12.93 -15.47 -11.47
C LYS A 293 -12.64 -16.22 -10.18
N LYS A 294 -11.39 -16.57 -9.90
CA LYS A 294 -10.99 -17.22 -8.64
C LYS A 294 -10.41 -16.24 -7.61
N SER A 295 -10.24 -14.97 -7.98
CA SER A 295 -9.67 -13.96 -7.09
C SER A 295 -10.67 -13.58 -6.01
N CYS A 296 -10.22 -13.47 -4.76
CA CYS A 296 -11.04 -12.90 -3.69
C CYS A 296 -11.40 -11.43 -3.92
N HIS A 297 -10.59 -10.71 -4.69
CA HIS A 297 -10.84 -9.30 -5.03
C HIS A 297 -12.15 -9.09 -5.79
N SER A 298 -12.62 -10.09 -6.54
CA SER A 298 -13.91 -10.04 -7.22
C SER A 298 -15.07 -9.85 -6.24
N VAL A 299 -14.96 -10.38 -5.02
CA VAL A 299 -15.96 -10.24 -3.94
C VAL A 299 -16.02 -8.78 -3.47
N ILE A 300 -14.86 -8.13 -3.36
CA ILE A 300 -14.76 -6.70 -3.01
C ILE A 300 -15.42 -5.84 -4.09
N LEU A 301 -15.11 -6.08 -5.37
CA LEU A 301 -15.71 -5.35 -6.48
C LEU A 301 -17.24 -5.53 -6.55
N MET A 302 -17.75 -6.74 -6.31
CA MET A 302 -19.21 -6.97 -6.23
C MET A 302 -19.86 -6.18 -5.08
N ASN A 303 -19.18 -6.05 -3.95
CA ASN A 303 -19.65 -5.22 -2.84
C ASN A 303 -19.66 -3.73 -3.21
N ASN A 304 -18.60 -3.22 -3.85
CA ASN A 304 -18.54 -1.83 -4.30
C ASN A 304 -19.66 -1.51 -5.31
N ILE A 305 -19.96 -2.44 -6.23
CA ILE A 305 -21.11 -2.35 -7.15
C ILE A 305 -22.43 -2.29 -6.36
N SER A 306 -22.62 -3.19 -5.39
CA SER A 306 -23.84 -3.21 -4.57
C SER A 306 -24.06 -1.89 -3.83
N THR A 307 -23.01 -1.35 -3.23
CA THR A 307 -23.05 -0.09 -2.50
C THR A 307 -23.36 1.08 -3.43
N CYS A 308 -22.70 1.17 -4.58
CA CYS A 308 -22.97 2.23 -5.54
C CYS A 308 -24.41 2.21 -6.04
N LEU A 309 -24.95 1.04 -6.40
CA LEU A 309 -26.36 0.90 -6.81
C LEU A 309 -27.31 1.36 -5.69
N ALA A 310 -27.02 0.98 -4.45
CA ALA A 310 -27.85 1.38 -3.31
C ALA A 310 -27.73 2.86 -2.96
N GLN A 311 -26.68 3.57 -3.33
CA GLN A 311 -26.53 5.01 -3.06
C GLN A 311 -26.95 5.89 -4.24
N GLN A 312 -27.12 5.32 -5.43
CA GLN A 312 -27.71 6.04 -6.56
C GLN A 312 -29.09 6.58 -6.17
N SER A 313 -29.21 7.90 -6.19
CA SER A 313 -30.48 8.58 -5.99
C SER A 313 -31.18 8.75 -7.34
N PRO A 314 -32.48 8.39 -7.45
CA PRO A 314 -33.27 8.90 -8.56
C PRO A 314 -33.29 10.43 -8.45
N SER A 315 -33.14 11.14 -9.58
CA SER A 315 -33.22 12.59 -9.60
C SER A 315 -34.53 13.06 -8.98
N SER A 316 -34.47 14.14 -8.19
CA SER A 316 -35.63 14.88 -7.71
C SER A 316 -36.61 15.08 -8.87
N ALA A 317 -37.90 14.92 -8.61
CA ALA A 317 -39.00 14.95 -9.58
C ALA A 317 -39.14 16.27 -10.39
N THR A 318 -38.15 17.16 -10.37
CA THR A 318 -38.09 18.39 -11.15
C THR A 318 -37.50 18.18 -12.56
N ASP A 319 -36.74 17.10 -12.77
CA ASP A 319 -36.21 16.71 -14.09
C ASP A 319 -36.97 15.54 -14.73
N ALA A 320 -38.01 15.04 -14.06
CA ALA A 320 -38.88 14.00 -14.58
C ALA A 320 -40.26 14.60 -14.85
N ILE A 321 -40.71 14.48 -16.10
CA ILE A 321 -42.01 14.91 -16.66
C ILE A 321 -41.99 16.30 -17.30
N THR A 322 -41.30 16.44 -18.43
CA THR A 322 -41.98 16.96 -19.63
C THR A 322 -42.43 15.75 -20.44
N MET A 323 -43.71 15.39 -20.30
CA MET A 323 -44.38 14.59 -21.33
C MET A 323 -44.47 15.49 -22.57
N SER A 324 -43.45 15.45 -23.43
CA SER A 324 -43.60 15.99 -24.78
C SER A 324 -44.66 15.15 -25.47
N THR A 325 -45.77 15.77 -25.85
CA THR A 325 -46.83 15.19 -26.69
C THR A 325 -46.39 14.92 -28.13
N GLU A 326 -45.12 15.14 -28.45
CA GLU A 326 -44.51 14.88 -29.75
C GLU A 326 -43.77 13.53 -29.71
N PRO A 327 -43.95 12.65 -30.71
CA PRO A 327 -43.25 11.38 -30.79
C PRO A 327 -41.78 11.62 -31.14
N SER A 328 -40.92 11.83 -30.15
CA SER A 328 -39.48 11.93 -30.38
C SER A 328 -38.87 10.54 -30.54
N ASP A 329 -38.23 10.30 -31.68
CA ASP A 329 -37.46 9.10 -32.09
C ASP A 329 -36.27 8.71 -31.17
N PHE A 330 -36.18 9.27 -29.97
CA PHE A 330 -35.10 9.00 -29.02
C PHE A 330 -35.65 8.38 -27.73
N PRO A 331 -35.14 7.21 -27.30
CA PRO A 331 -35.57 6.61 -26.04
C PRO A 331 -35.11 7.49 -24.87
N VAL A 332 -36.08 8.16 -24.24
CA VAL A 332 -35.89 8.79 -22.92
C VAL A 332 -35.53 7.67 -21.94
N THR A 333 -34.25 7.59 -21.58
CA THR A 333 -33.77 6.61 -20.60
C THR A 333 -34.27 7.01 -19.22
N ASN A 334 -35.45 6.51 -18.85
CA ASN A 334 -35.98 6.65 -17.49
C ASN A 334 -35.00 5.98 -16.53
N LYS A 335 -34.38 6.77 -15.64
CA LYS A 335 -33.50 6.23 -14.58
C LYS A 335 -34.32 5.26 -13.70
N PRO A 336 -33.75 4.10 -13.32
CA PRO A 336 -34.49 3.06 -12.61
C PRO A 336 -35.01 3.55 -11.23
N PRO A 337 -36.23 3.17 -10.84
CA PRO A 337 -36.79 3.45 -9.51
C PRO A 337 -35.88 3.00 -8.36
N ARG A 338 -35.93 3.74 -7.24
CA ARG A 338 -35.12 3.45 -6.03
C ARG A 338 -35.24 2.00 -5.57
N ALA A 339 -36.44 1.44 -5.55
CA ALA A 339 -36.69 0.06 -5.16
C ALA A 339 -35.96 -0.96 -6.06
N ILE A 340 -35.90 -0.71 -7.37
CA ILE A 340 -35.16 -1.57 -8.32
C ILE A 340 -33.66 -1.49 -8.05
N LEU A 341 -33.13 -0.30 -7.75
CA LEU A 341 -31.72 -0.13 -7.41
C LEU A 341 -31.33 -0.87 -6.12
N ILE A 342 -32.17 -0.82 -5.08
CA ILE A 342 -31.96 -1.58 -3.82
C ILE A 342 -32.01 -3.08 -4.09
N GLU A 343 -32.97 -3.54 -4.88
CA GLU A 343 -33.09 -4.95 -5.24
C GLU A 343 -31.84 -5.44 -6.00
N GLN A 344 -31.37 -4.67 -6.98
CA GLN A 344 -30.14 -4.98 -7.71
C GLN A 344 -28.91 -4.99 -6.80
N ALA A 345 -28.80 -4.02 -5.89
CA ALA A 345 -27.75 -3.98 -4.88
C ALA A 345 -27.75 -5.25 -4.01
N ARG A 346 -28.93 -5.68 -3.54
CA ARG A 346 -29.09 -6.91 -2.76
C ARG A 346 -28.69 -8.15 -3.54
N GLN A 347 -29.03 -8.22 -4.83
CA GLN A 347 -28.60 -9.32 -5.71
C GLN A 347 -27.08 -9.37 -5.86
N TRP A 348 -26.41 -8.23 -6.01
CA TRP A 348 -24.95 -8.16 -6.08
C TRP A 348 -24.28 -8.59 -4.78
N ALA A 349 -24.74 -8.13 -3.62
CA ALA A 349 -24.19 -8.54 -2.33
C ALA A 349 -24.43 -10.05 -2.07
N THR A 350 -25.60 -10.57 -2.43
CA THR A 350 -25.90 -12.01 -2.34
C THR A 350 -24.98 -12.82 -3.27
N LYS A 351 -24.75 -12.32 -4.48
CA LYS A 351 -23.82 -12.92 -5.45
C LYS A 351 -22.38 -12.90 -4.95
N ALA A 352 -21.96 -11.83 -4.26
CA ALA A 352 -20.63 -11.73 -3.66
C ALA A 352 -20.41 -12.84 -2.62
N LEU A 353 -21.37 -13.07 -1.72
CA LEU A 353 -21.33 -14.17 -0.75
C LEU A 353 -21.31 -15.55 -1.42
N ALA A 354 -22.19 -15.76 -2.39
CA ALA A 354 -22.23 -17.02 -3.14
C ALA A 354 -20.90 -17.27 -3.86
N HIS A 355 -20.32 -16.24 -4.46
CA HIS A 355 -19.04 -16.31 -5.16
C HIS A 355 -17.88 -16.60 -4.20
N ALA A 356 -17.82 -15.91 -3.06
CA ALA A 356 -16.81 -16.15 -2.03
C ALA A 356 -16.82 -17.61 -1.53
N ASN A 357 -17.99 -18.25 -1.48
CA ASN A 357 -18.12 -19.67 -1.10
C ASN A 357 -17.60 -20.64 -2.18
N THR A 358 -17.47 -20.19 -3.44
CA THR A 358 -16.87 -21.01 -4.51
C THR A 358 -15.34 -20.95 -4.51
N ILE A 359 -14.74 -19.94 -3.86
CA ILE A 359 -13.30 -19.75 -3.78
C ILE A 359 -12.76 -20.55 -2.60
N THR A 360 -11.93 -21.55 -2.91
CA THR A 360 -11.31 -22.47 -1.94
C THR A 360 -9.80 -22.26 -1.87
N SER A 361 -9.13 -22.93 -0.93
CA SER A 361 -7.66 -22.91 -0.81
C SER A 361 -7.01 -23.57 -2.05
N PRO A 362 -5.88 -23.06 -2.58
CA PRO A 362 -5.04 -21.98 -2.04
C PRO A 362 -5.41 -20.55 -2.47
N GLU A 363 -6.37 -20.34 -3.38
CA GLU A 363 -6.71 -19.01 -3.87
C GLU A 363 -7.44 -18.13 -2.84
N ARG A 364 -8.12 -18.76 -1.86
CA ARG A 364 -8.80 -18.04 -0.78
C ARG A 364 -7.80 -17.34 0.15
N ASN A 365 -7.96 -16.03 0.33
CA ASN A 365 -7.17 -15.20 1.24
C ASN A 365 -8.09 -14.35 2.14
N GLU A 366 -7.49 -13.46 2.95
CA GLU A 366 -8.19 -12.58 3.89
C GLU A 366 -9.19 -11.62 3.21
N GLU A 367 -8.99 -11.28 1.94
CA GLU A 367 -9.91 -10.41 1.19
C GLU A 367 -11.28 -11.06 1.00
N CYS A 368 -11.34 -12.38 0.83
CA CYS A 368 -12.62 -13.09 0.76
C CYS A 368 -13.37 -12.98 2.09
N ASP A 369 -12.67 -13.12 3.21
CA ASP A 369 -13.29 -13.06 4.53
C ASP A 369 -13.77 -11.64 4.87
N LEU A 370 -12.96 -10.63 4.50
CA LEU A 370 -13.34 -9.23 4.57
C LEU A 370 -14.54 -8.93 3.69
N GLY A 371 -14.51 -9.40 2.44
CA GLY A 371 -15.58 -9.27 1.47
C GLY A 371 -16.89 -9.92 1.95
N CYS A 372 -16.82 -11.08 2.61
CA CYS A 372 -18.00 -11.68 3.24
C CYS A 372 -18.56 -10.80 4.36
N ALA A 373 -17.70 -10.29 5.26
CA ALA A 373 -18.17 -9.42 6.35
C ALA A 373 -18.84 -8.14 5.83
N VAL A 374 -18.28 -7.52 4.78
CA VAL A 374 -18.85 -6.33 4.13
C VAL A 374 -20.15 -6.67 3.40
N ALA A 375 -20.20 -7.75 2.62
CA ALA A 375 -21.41 -8.17 1.91
C ALA A 375 -22.58 -8.43 2.86
N THR A 376 -22.32 -9.13 3.98
CA THR A 376 -23.34 -9.39 5.00
C THR A 376 -23.80 -8.10 5.69
N HIS A 377 -22.90 -7.15 5.95
CA HIS A 377 -23.28 -5.82 6.47
C HIS A 377 -24.15 -5.05 5.46
N ASN A 378 -23.76 -5.03 4.19
CA ASN A 378 -24.52 -4.38 3.11
C ASN A 378 -25.93 -4.97 2.97
N LEU A 379 -26.08 -6.30 3.05
CA LEU A 379 -27.41 -6.93 3.08
C LEU A 379 -28.27 -6.44 4.24
N GLY A 380 -27.65 -6.22 5.42
CA GLY A 380 -28.32 -5.59 6.56
C GLY A 380 -28.84 -4.19 6.23
N GLU A 381 -28.03 -3.36 5.56
CA GLU A 381 -28.43 -2.01 5.11
C GLU A 381 -29.56 -2.06 4.08
N PHE A 382 -29.50 -2.99 3.12
CA PHE A 382 -30.55 -3.09 2.09
C PHE A 382 -31.87 -3.58 2.66
N PHE A 383 -31.86 -4.55 3.57
CA PHE A 383 -33.07 -4.96 4.29
C PHE A 383 -33.62 -3.85 5.19
N GLU A 384 -32.75 -3.04 5.80
CA GLU A 384 -33.15 -1.85 6.55
C GLU A 384 -33.84 -0.83 5.63
N MET A 385 -33.31 -0.57 4.44
CA MET A 385 -33.91 0.32 3.44
C MET A 385 -35.26 -0.20 2.90
N GLU A 386 -35.46 -1.52 2.87
CA GLU A 386 -36.74 -2.16 2.49
C GLU A 386 -37.75 -2.23 3.64
N GLY A 387 -37.39 -1.82 4.86
CA GLY A 387 -38.24 -1.95 6.04
C GLY A 387 -38.34 -3.38 6.60
N LYS A 388 -37.50 -4.32 6.13
CA LYS A 388 -37.43 -5.71 6.63
C LYS A 388 -36.55 -5.78 7.87
N VAL A 389 -37.04 -5.19 8.96
CA VAL A 389 -36.32 -5.00 10.23
C VAL A 389 -35.73 -6.30 10.80
N ALA A 390 -36.48 -7.41 10.76
CA ALA A 390 -36.03 -8.70 11.27
C ALA A 390 -34.84 -9.28 10.46
N ASP A 391 -34.90 -9.20 9.13
CA ASP A 391 -33.82 -9.66 8.25
C ASP A 391 -32.58 -8.77 8.40
N ALA A 392 -32.76 -7.45 8.51
CA ALA A 392 -31.70 -6.50 8.76
C ALA A 392 -30.95 -6.82 10.07
N LYS A 393 -31.70 -7.09 11.16
CA LYS A 393 -31.13 -7.49 12.46
C LYS A 393 -30.29 -8.75 12.37
N ARG A 394 -30.79 -9.76 11.64
CA ARG A 394 -30.08 -11.04 11.43
C ARG A 394 -28.75 -10.78 10.72
N MET A 395 -28.79 -10.07 9.60
CA MET A 395 -27.60 -9.76 8.79
C MET A 395 -26.57 -8.95 9.58
N TYR A 396 -26.96 -7.89 10.29
CA TYR A 396 -25.99 -7.13 11.09
C TYR A 396 -25.40 -7.94 12.25
N THR A 397 -26.16 -8.87 12.83
CA THR A 397 -25.64 -9.75 13.89
C THR A 397 -24.57 -10.69 13.34
N GLU A 398 -24.82 -11.28 12.17
CA GLU A 398 -23.88 -12.15 11.48
C GLU A 398 -22.63 -11.37 11.02
N ALA A 399 -22.81 -10.20 10.41
CA ALA A 399 -21.71 -9.32 10.00
C ALA A 399 -20.82 -8.93 11.19
N LEU A 400 -21.40 -8.64 12.36
CA LEU A 400 -20.64 -8.38 13.59
C LEU A 400 -19.83 -9.60 14.05
N GLY A 401 -20.40 -10.80 13.93
CA GLY A 401 -19.70 -12.05 14.23
C GLY A 401 -18.49 -12.26 13.32
N LEU A 402 -18.68 -12.12 12.00
CA LEU A 402 -17.63 -12.22 10.99
C LEU A 402 -16.53 -11.19 11.23
N ALA A 403 -16.91 -9.92 11.38
CA ALA A 403 -15.96 -8.82 11.58
C ALA A 403 -15.09 -9.03 12.84
N LYS A 404 -15.67 -9.51 13.94
CA LYS A 404 -14.90 -9.85 15.15
C LYS A 404 -13.95 -11.02 14.92
N LYS A 405 -14.38 -12.06 14.21
CA LYS A 405 -13.57 -13.26 13.95
C LYS A 405 -12.30 -12.92 13.16
N ILE A 406 -12.40 -11.97 12.23
CA ILE A 406 -11.27 -11.58 11.35
C ILE A 406 -10.52 -10.33 11.86
N GLY A 407 -10.90 -9.76 13.01
CA GLY A 407 -10.27 -8.55 13.54
C GLY A 407 -10.62 -7.25 12.78
N PHE A 408 -11.68 -7.24 11.97
CA PHE A 408 -12.12 -6.07 11.19
C PHE A 408 -12.89 -5.07 12.08
N SER A 409 -12.15 -4.19 12.76
CA SER A 409 -12.69 -3.22 13.72
C SER A 409 -13.77 -2.29 13.13
N ASP A 410 -13.55 -1.79 11.91
CA ASP A 410 -14.47 -0.85 11.28
C ASP A 410 -15.80 -1.55 10.92
N GLY A 411 -15.74 -2.75 10.35
CA GLY A 411 -16.93 -3.58 10.12
C GLY A 411 -17.69 -3.90 11.40
N ALA A 412 -16.99 -4.20 12.49
CA ALA A 412 -17.62 -4.45 13.79
C ALA A 412 -18.31 -3.20 14.35
N THR A 413 -17.72 -2.02 14.14
CA THR A 413 -18.30 -0.73 14.55
C THR A 413 -19.55 -0.41 13.75
N ASN A 414 -19.50 -0.61 12.44
CA ASN A 414 -20.63 -0.34 11.53
C ASN A 414 -21.79 -1.31 11.74
N ALA A 415 -21.52 -2.60 11.92
CA ALA A 415 -22.55 -3.59 12.24
C ALA A 415 -23.24 -3.27 13.58
N LYS A 416 -22.48 -2.82 14.60
CA LYS A 416 -23.07 -2.34 15.87
C LYS A 416 -23.92 -1.08 15.68
N ALA A 417 -23.54 -0.18 14.78
CA ALA A 417 -24.34 0.99 14.44
C ALA A 417 -25.65 0.58 13.75
N GLY A 418 -25.61 -0.33 12.78
CA GLY A 418 -26.80 -0.90 12.14
C GLY A 418 -27.75 -1.57 13.13
N LEU A 419 -27.22 -2.40 14.04
CA LEU A 419 -28.02 -3.03 15.10
C LEU A 419 -28.71 -2.01 16.03
N ARG A 420 -28.09 -0.85 16.29
CA ARG A 420 -28.71 0.22 17.08
C ARG A 420 -29.89 0.83 16.34
N ARG A 421 -29.72 1.18 15.06
CA ARG A 421 -30.81 1.74 14.22
C ARG A 421 -31.99 0.78 14.11
N VAL A 422 -31.73 -0.49 13.83
CA VAL A 422 -32.78 -1.52 13.73
C VAL A 422 -33.54 -1.70 15.05
N ARG A 423 -32.87 -1.64 16.20
CA ARG A 423 -33.53 -1.68 17.53
C ARG A 423 -34.42 -0.46 17.78
N GLU A 424 -34.05 0.72 17.26
CA GLU A 424 -34.87 1.92 17.38
C GLU A 424 -36.13 1.80 16.51
N MET A 425 -36.01 1.24 15.30
CA MET A 425 -37.16 0.94 14.44
C MET A 425 -38.13 -0.08 15.07
N GLU A 426 -37.60 -1.14 15.72
CA GLU A 426 -38.43 -2.12 16.45
C GLU A 426 -39.25 -1.46 17.57
N LYS A 427 -38.71 -0.43 18.23
CA LYS A 427 -39.39 0.30 19.32
C LYS A 427 -40.40 1.34 18.83
N GLY A 428 -40.17 1.94 17.66
CA GLY A 428 -41.07 2.94 17.08
C GLY A 428 -42.23 2.35 16.28
N GLY A 429 -42.21 1.03 16.01
CA GLY A 429 -43.29 0.29 15.37
C GLY A 429 -44.18 -0.49 16.34
N GLN A 430 -43.92 -0.40 17.65
CA GLN A 430 -44.81 -0.82 18.74
C GLN A 430 -45.55 0.40 19.27
#